data_AF-A0A316A6N5-F1
#
_entry.id   AF-A0A316A6N5-F1
#
_cell.length_a   1.000
_cell.length_b   1.000
_cell.length_c   1.000
_cell.angle_alpha   90.00
_cell.angle_beta   90.00
_cell.angle_gamma   90.00
#
_symmetry.space_group_name_H-M   'P 1'
#
loop_
_entity.id
_entity.type
_entity.pdbx_description
1 polymer ?
#
loop_
_entity_poly.entity_id
_entity_poly.type
_entity_poly.pdbx_seq_one_letter_code
_entity_poly.pdbx_strand_id
1 'polypeptide(L)'
;MGGVLLTATYPRWVVLIEPAEQFESAVRTYAVRTYGCQMNAHDSERLAGLLEDAGYSRAGDDAAKSGEADVVVLNTCAVRENADNRLYGNLGHLASVKARRPGMQIAVGGCLAQKDRDVILAKAPWVDVVFGTHNTHALPALLERSRVQAEAQVEVLEELEVFPSTLPQARESAASAWVSISVGCNNTCTFCIVPALRGKEKDRRPGDVLAEVEALVADGVVEVTLLGQNVNSYGTGVGGFGDALDDAARGRGNSAFADLLRAVGRVEGIERVRFTSPHPAMFTDDVITAMAETPTVMPQLHMPLQSGSDRVLRAMRRSYRSEKFLGILDRVRAAIPDAAISTDIIVGFPGETEEDFAETLRVVEASRFASAFTFQYSQRPGTPAATMPDQLPKAVVQERYERLIALQERISGEEAAFQVGRTVEVLVAEAKGKKDGASQRVSGRARDNRLVHVGLPEGMADTDRPRPGDLVTVQVTQSAPHHLVADVPAGEVLRVRRTRGGDAYDRRQLASCGVPGRSVGLGMPTLRRVPV
;
A
#
# COMPACT_ATOMS: atom_id res chain seq x y z
N MET A 1 58.91 -73.39 -29.27
CA MET A 1 59.20 -72.02 -29.75
C MET A 1 58.04 -71.66 -30.66
N GLY A 2 57.09 -70.78 -30.33
CA GLY A 2 57.19 -69.50 -29.64
C GLY A 2 56.96 -68.41 -30.69
N GLY A 3 55.75 -67.86 -30.78
CA GLY A 3 55.38 -66.82 -31.75
C GLY A 3 53.92 -66.41 -31.63
N VAL A 4 53.69 -65.31 -30.90
CA VAL A 4 52.42 -64.78 -30.37
C VAL A 4 51.50 -64.20 -31.46
N LEU A 5 50.20 -64.51 -31.40
CA LEU A 5 49.14 -63.79 -32.09
C LEU A 5 48.66 -62.62 -31.20
N LEU A 6 48.80 -61.39 -31.68
CA LEU A 6 48.19 -60.20 -31.06
C LEU A 6 46.84 -59.92 -31.75
N THR A 7 45.75 -60.30 -31.10
CA THR A 7 44.39 -59.86 -31.44
C THR A 7 44.11 -58.54 -30.72
N ALA A 8 43.97 -57.45 -31.47
CA ALA A 8 43.51 -56.17 -30.95
C ALA A 8 41.99 -56.18 -30.77
N THR A 9 41.53 -56.31 -29.53
CA THR A 9 40.14 -56.08 -29.12
C THR A 9 39.93 -54.60 -28.83
N TYR A 10 39.11 -53.92 -29.64
CA TYR A 10 38.57 -52.60 -29.30
C TYR A 10 37.40 -52.76 -28.31
N PRO A 11 37.37 -52.06 -27.16
CA PRO A 11 36.22 -52.07 -26.28
C PRO A 11 35.08 -51.27 -26.90
N ARG A 12 33.96 -51.94 -27.12
CA ARG A 12 32.69 -51.33 -27.50
C ARG A 12 32.06 -50.73 -26.24
N TRP A 13 32.30 -49.45 -25.98
CA TRP A 13 31.63 -48.73 -24.89
C TRP A 13 30.16 -48.54 -25.28
N VAL A 14 29.28 -49.36 -24.70
CA VAL A 14 27.85 -49.07 -24.67
C VAL A 14 27.68 -47.99 -23.62
N VAL A 15 27.54 -46.74 -24.06
CA VAL A 15 27.07 -45.66 -23.19
C VAL A 15 25.60 -45.98 -22.88
N LEU A 16 25.35 -46.46 -21.66
CA LEU A 16 24.02 -46.40 -21.08
C LEU A 16 23.72 -44.91 -20.87
N ILE A 17 22.99 -44.32 -21.83
CA ILE A 17 22.37 -43.03 -21.62
C ILE A 17 21.26 -43.29 -20.62
N GLU A 18 21.51 -43.01 -19.35
CA GLU A 18 20.44 -42.86 -18.37
C GLU A 18 19.47 -41.82 -18.93
N PRO A 19 18.14 -42.05 -18.87
CA PRO A 19 17.20 -41.04 -19.31
C PRO A 19 17.49 -39.80 -18.48
N ALA A 20 17.81 -38.69 -19.16
CA ALA A 20 17.98 -37.39 -18.53
C ALA A 20 16.85 -37.21 -17.52
N GLU A 21 17.19 -36.99 -16.25
CA GLU A 21 16.23 -36.56 -15.25
C GLU A 21 15.37 -35.49 -15.88
N GLN A 22 14.07 -35.80 -15.99
CA GLN A 22 13.09 -34.83 -16.41
C GLN A 22 13.16 -33.71 -15.38
N PHE A 23 13.90 -32.64 -15.69
CA PHE A 23 13.69 -31.35 -15.06
C PHE A 23 12.28 -30.91 -15.45
N GLU A 24 11.27 -31.46 -14.78
CA GLU A 24 10.06 -30.70 -14.54
C GLU A 24 10.54 -29.41 -13.89
N SER A 25 10.59 -28.33 -14.68
CA SER A 25 10.91 -27.01 -14.15
C SER A 25 9.76 -26.64 -13.22
N ALA A 26 9.87 -27.06 -11.95
CA ALA A 26 8.92 -26.69 -10.92
C ALA A 26 8.77 -25.17 -10.96
N VAL A 27 7.52 -24.71 -11.10
CA VAL A 27 7.20 -23.28 -11.16
C VAL A 27 7.81 -22.62 -9.92
N ARG A 28 8.75 -21.69 -10.14
CA ARG A 28 9.46 -21.05 -9.03
C ARG A 28 8.49 -20.22 -8.21
N THR A 29 8.65 -20.28 -6.90
CA THR A 29 7.77 -19.59 -5.96
C THR A 29 8.33 -18.23 -5.55
N TYR A 30 7.45 -17.26 -5.28
CA TYR A 30 7.85 -15.94 -4.78
C TYR A 30 7.12 -15.53 -3.50
N ALA A 31 7.76 -14.70 -2.68
CA ALA A 31 7.14 -14.01 -1.56
C ALA A 31 7.57 -12.54 -1.51
N VAL A 32 6.62 -11.61 -1.51
CA VAL A 32 6.88 -10.18 -1.32
C VAL A 32 6.60 -9.80 0.13
N ARG A 33 7.58 -9.23 0.81
CA ARG A 33 7.47 -8.70 2.18
C ARG A 33 7.50 -7.19 2.13
N THR A 34 6.34 -6.59 2.42
CA THR A 34 6.15 -5.14 2.40
C THR A 34 6.51 -4.53 3.75
N TYR A 35 7.43 -3.56 3.74
CA TYR A 35 7.76 -2.74 4.89
C TYR A 35 7.60 -1.27 4.54
N GLY A 36 6.61 -0.58 5.10
CA GLY A 36 6.48 0.84 4.81
C GLY A 36 5.10 1.44 4.92
N CYS A 37 4.79 2.27 3.92
CA CYS A 37 3.55 3.01 3.78
C CYS A 37 2.64 2.38 2.71
N GLN A 38 1.48 3.01 2.48
CA GLN A 38 0.50 2.58 1.47
C GLN A 38 1.11 2.52 0.05
N MET A 39 2.05 3.41 -0.27
CA MET A 39 2.75 3.37 -1.55
C MET A 39 3.60 2.10 -1.70
N ASN A 40 4.24 1.62 -0.63
CA ASN A 40 4.97 0.35 -0.67
C ASN A 40 4.03 -0.84 -0.80
N ALA A 41 2.83 -0.80 -0.21
CA ALA A 41 1.84 -1.86 -0.39
C ALA A 41 1.41 -1.96 -1.86
N HIS A 42 1.05 -0.83 -2.46
CA HIS A 42 0.72 -0.75 -3.89
C HIS A 42 1.89 -1.14 -4.81
N ASP A 43 3.12 -0.69 -4.51
CA ASP A 43 4.31 -1.12 -5.25
C ASP A 43 4.50 -2.65 -5.12
N SER A 44 4.12 -3.27 -4.00
CA SER A 44 4.24 -4.72 -3.79
C SER A 44 3.22 -5.53 -4.59
N GLU A 45 2.00 -5.01 -4.78
CA GLU A 45 1.02 -5.62 -5.70
C GLU A 45 1.54 -5.65 -7.14
N ARG A 46 2.23 -4.58 -7.56
CA ARG A 46 2.90 -4.51 -8.87
C ARG A 46 4.06 -5.48 -8.99
N LEU A 47 4.92 -5.56 -7.97
CA LEU A 47 6.04 -6.50 -7.95
C LEU A 47 5.54 -7.95 -8.02
N ALA A 48 4.46 -8.26 -7.32
CA ALA A 48 3.82 -9.56 -7.38
C ALA A 48 3.24 -9.85 -8.78
N GLY A 49 2.53 -8.91 -9.40
CA GLY A 49 2.02 -9.06 -10.76
C GLY A 49 3.13 -9.26 -11.80
N LEU A 50 4.24 -8.53 -11.68
CA LEU A 50 5.41 -8.68 -12.56
C LEU A 50 6.06 -10.07 -12.45
N LEU A 51 6.09 -10.63 -11.24
CA LEU A 51 6.60 -11.97 -11.02
C LEU A 51 5.64 -13.03 -11.57
N GLU A 52 4.33 -12.85 -11.43
CA GLU A 52 3.33 -13.76 -12.01
C GLU A 52 3.38 -13.76 -13.55
N ASP A 53 3.47 -12.58 -14.18
CA ASP A 53 3.65 -12.45 -15.63
C ASP A 53 4.98 -13.06 -16.12
N ALA A 54 6.02 -13.03 -15.27
CA ALA A 54 7.30 -13.69 -15.54
C ALA A 54 7.28 -15.21 -15.28
N GLY A 55 6.14 -15.78 -14.90
CA GLY A 55 5.95 -17.22 -14.72
C GLY A 55 6.27 -17.75 -13.32
N TYR A 56 6.42 -16.88 -12.32
CA TYR A 56 6.53 -17.30 -10.91
C TYR A 56 5.15 -17.53 -10.31
N SER A 57 5.06 -18.41 -9.31
CA SER A 57 3.85 -18.62 -8.52
C SER A 57 4.01 -18.08 -7.11
N ARG A 58 2.92 -17.60 -6.49
CA ARG A 58 3.00 -17.14 -5.10
C ARG A 58 3.28 -18.32 -4.17
N ALA A 59 4.23 -18.16 -3.27
CA ALA A 59 4.52 -19.15 -2.24
C ALA A 59 3.32 -19.30 -1.28
N GLY A 60 3.06 -20.53 -0.81
CA GLY A 60 2.07 -20.77 0.23
C GLY A 60 2.40 -20.01 1.53
N ASP A 61 1.37 -19.77 2.36
CA ASP A 61 1.47 -18.94 3.56
C ASP A 61 2.65 -19.31 4.48
N ASP A 62 2.88 -20.59 4.69
CA ASP A 62 3.94 -21.07 5.58
C ASP A 62 5.33 -20.80 4.99
N ALA A 63 5.52 -21.08 3.70
CA ALA A 63 6.76 -20.79 2.98
C ALA A 63 7.04 -19.27 2.89
N ALA A 64 6.00 -18.45 2.71
CA ALA A 64 6.13 -16.99 2.72
C ALA A 64 6.58 -16.47 4.09
N LYS A 65 6.03 -17.02 5.19
CA LYS A 65 6.39 -16.67 6.58
C LYS A 65 7.79 -17.14 6.96
N SER A 66 8.13 -18.40 6.66
CA SER A 66 9.47 -18.97 6.93
C SER A 66 10.55 -18.38 6.01
N GLY A 67 10.15 -17.77 4.89
CA GLY A 67 11.08 -17.21 3.90
C GLY A 67 11.65 -18.27 2.96
N GLU A 68 10.97 -19.41 2.81
CA GLU A 68 11.40 -20.56 2.02
C GLU A 68 10.93 -20.52 0.55
N ALA A 69 10.45 -19.37 0.08
CA ALA A 69 10.18 -19.14 -1.34
C ALA A 69 11.47 -19.12 -2.16
N ASP A 70 11.38 -19.45 -3.45
CA ASP A 70 12.55 -19.42 -4.35
C ASP A 70 13.03 -18.00 -4.63
N VAL A 71 12.13 -17.02 -4.56
CA VAL A 71 12.43 -15.58 -4.61
C VAL A 71 11.76 -14.88 -3.44
N VAL A 72 12.54 -14.18 -2.62
CA VAL A 72 12.01 -13.31 -1.56
C VAL A 72 12.32 -11.86 -1.89
N VAL A 73 11.28 -11.04 -2.06
CA VAL A 73 11.40 -9.61 -2.33
C VAL A 73 11.10 -8.82 -1.06
N LEU A 74 12.05 -8.01 -0.59
CA LEU A 74 11.84 -7.08 0.51
C LEU A 74 11.59 -5.68 -0.08
N ASN A 75 10.31 -5.26 -0.13
CA ASN A 75 9.97 -3.90 -0.58
C ASN A 75 9.93 -2.96 0.64
N THR A 76 10.89 -2.03 0.69
CA THR A 76 11.21 -1.29 1.91
C THR A 76 10.94 0.21 1.81
N CYS A 77 10.71 0.83 2.96
CA CYS A 77 10.54 2.26 3.13
C CYS A 77 11.79 2.88 3.74
N ALA A 78 12.08 4.15 3.44
CA ALA A 78 13.17 4.90 4.05
C ALA A 78 12.68 5.91 5.12
N VAL A 79 11.36 6.04 5.29
CA VAL A 79 10.75 7.14 6.06
C VAL A 79 10.50 6.75 7.51
N ARG A 80 10.15 5.49 7.79
CA ARG A 80 9.82 5.02 9.17
C ARG A 80 11.06 4.69 9.98
N GLU A 81 11.05 5.06 11.26
CA GLU A 81 12.14 4.71 12.19
C GLU A 81 12.31 3.18 12.23
N ASN A 82 13.55 2.70 12.39
CA ASN A 82 13.92 1.28 12.39
C ASN A 82 13.66 0.54 11.08
N ALA A 83 13.34 1.21 9.97
CA ALA A 83 13.23 0.54 8.66
C ALA A 83 14.54 -0.17 8.27
N ASP A 84 15.69 0.49 8.52
CA ASP A 84 17.02 -0.08 8.31
C ASP A 84 17.23 -1.34 9.17
N ASN A 85 17.00 -1.24 10.48
CA ASN A 85 17.13 -2.35 11.43
C ASN A 85 16.24 -3.54 11.05
N ARG A 86 15.00 -3.28 10.62
CA ARG A 86 14.07 -4.32 10.16
C ARG A 86 14.54 -4.98 8.87
N LEU A 87 15.06 -4.21 7.91
CA LEU A 87 15.64 -4.75 6.67
C LEU A 87 16.81 -5.67 7.00
N TYR A 88 17.83 -5.18 7.70
CA TYR A 88 19.05 -5.95 7.96
C TYR A 88 18.78 -7.16 8.87
N GLY A 89 17.88 -7.04 9.84
CA GLY A 89 17.42 -8.18 10.65
C GLY A 89 16.76 -9.28 9.79
N ASN A 90 15.90 -8.89 8.83
CA ASN A 90 15.30 -9.84 7.89
C ASN A 90 16.33 -10.45 6.95
N LEU A 91 17.26 -9.65 6.42
CA LEU A 91 18.33 -10.14 5.55
C LEU A 91 19.21 -11.15 6.27
N GLY A 92 19.54 -10.93 7.55
CA GLY A 92 20.29 -11.90 8.36
C GLY A 92 19.54 -13.22 8.53
N HIS A 93 18.22 -13.18 8.78
CA HIS A 93 17.40 -14.38 8.83
C HIS A 93 17.38 -15.11 7.47
N LEU A 94 17.15 -14.38 6.38
CA LEU A 94 17.11 -14.96 5.03
C LEU A 94 18.46 -15.52 4.58
N ALA A 95 19.58 -14.98 5.05
CA ALA A 95 20.91 -15.55 4.80
C ALA A 95 20.98 -17.02 5.28
N SER A 96 20.46 -17.29 6.48
CA SER A 96 20.42 -18.65 7.04
C SER A 96 19.50 -19.60 6.27
N VAL A 97 18.44 -19.07 5.65
CA VAL A 97 17.51 -19.85 4.81
C VAL A 97 18.15 -20.14 3.45
N LYS A 98 18.70 -19.10 2.80
CA LYS A 98 19.40 -19.21 1.51
C LYS A 98 20.59 -20.17 1.56
N ALA A 99 21.35 -20.17 2.66
CA ALA A 99 22.45 -21.13 2.86
C ALA A 99 22.00 -22.60 2.83
N ARG A 100 20.73 -22.88 3.18
CA ARG A 100 20.12 -24.21 3.14
C ARG A 100 19.32 -24.50 1.86
N ARG A 101 19.11 -23.47 1.02
CA ARG A 101 18.31 -23.55 -0.21
C ARG A 101 19.10 -23.01 -1.41
N PRO A 102 19.97 -23.83 -2.03
CA PRO A 102 20.69 -23.44 -3.23
C PRO A 102 19.74 -22.95 -4.33
N GLY A 103 20.10 -21.84 -4.97
CA GLY A 103 19.29 -21.21 -6.01
C GLY A 103 18.24 -20.21 -5.51
N MET A 104 17.98 -20.12 -4.20
CA MET A 104 17.11 -19.08 -3.63
C MET A 104 17.68 -17.68 -3.93
N GLN A 105 16.82 -16.76 -4.36
CA GLN A 105 17.17 -15.37 -4.61
C GLN A 105 16.49 -14.40 -3.64
N ILE A 106 17.20 -13.34 -3.27
CA ILE A 106 16.73 -12.27 -2.39
C ILE A 106 16.86 -10.96 -3.17
N ALA A 107 15.74 -10.27 -3.34
CA ALA A 107 15.69 -8.94 -3.93
C ALA A 107 15.31 -7.90 -2.88
N VAL A 108 15.94 -6.73 -2.92
CA VAL A 108 15.62 -5.60 -2.05
C VAL A 108 15.23 -4.40 -2.90
N GLY A 109 14.04 -3.88 -2.66
CA GLY A 109 13.45 -2.77 -3.41
C GLY A 109 12.91 -1.66 -2.52
N GLY A 110 12.41 -0.61 -3.16
CA GLY A 110 11.69 0.48 -2.50
C GLY A 110 12.59 1.67 -2.11
N CYS A 111 12.06 2.57 -1.28
CA CYS A 111 12.69 3.86 -0.98
C CYS A 111 14.05 3.70 -0.29
N LEU A 112 14.23 2.67 0.54
CA LEU A 112 15.51 2.44 1.21
C LEU A 112 16.56 1.92 0.22
N ALA A 113 16.19 1.02 -0.70
CA ALA A 113 17.06 0.59 -1.79
C ALA A 113 17.49 1.75 -2.69
N GLN A 114 16.57 2.67 -3.01
CA GLN A 114 16.86 3.90 -3.77
C GLN A 114 17.95 4.76 -3.09
N LYS A 115 17.94 4.81 -1.76
CA LYS A 115 18.86 5.60 -0.94
C LYS A 115 20.21 4.90 -0.74
N ASP A 116 20.17 3.67 -0.23
CA ASP A 116 21.36 2.98 0.27
C ASP A 116 22.12 2.23 -0.84
N ARG A 117 21.46 1.87 -1.96
CA ARG A 117 22.09 1.28 -3.17
C ARG A 117 23.14 0.22 -2.82
N ASP A 118 24.42 0.49 -3.13
CA ASP A 118 25.56 -0.42 -2.92
C ASP A 118 25.86 -0.71 -1.44
N VAL A 119 25.43 0.16 -0.51
CA VAL A 119 25.57 -0.06 0.94
C VAL A 119 24.84 -1.33 1.37
N ILE A 120 23.74 -1.67 0.70
CA ILE A 120 22.99 -2.90 0.97
C ILE A 120 23.86 -4.11 0.65
N LEU A 121 24.51 -4.14 -0.52
CA LEU A 121 25.41 -5.24 -0.90
C LEU A 121 26.65 -5.31 -0.02
N ALA A 122 27.23 -4.17 0.35
CA ALA A 122 28.37 -4.13 1.25
C ALA A 122 28.07 -4.75 2.63
N LYS A 123 26.83 -4.59 3.13
CA LYS A 123 26.39 -5.12 4.43
C LYS A 123 25.76 -6.51 4.35
N ALA A 124 25.14 -6.85 3.23
CA ALA A 124 24.47 -8.12 2.99
C ALA A 124 24.85 -8.68 1.60
N PRO A 125 26.07 -9.25 1.46
CA PRO A 125 26.58 -9.73 0.17
C PRO A 125 25.79 -10.90 -0.44
N TRP A 126 24.89 -11.51 0.33
CA TRP A 126 24.01 -12.60 -0.12
C TRP A 126 22.73 -12.12 -0.84
N VAL A 127 22.53 -10.81 -0.98
CA VAL A 127 21.45 -10.21 -1.78
C VAL A 127 21.78 -10.31 -3.26
N ASP A 128 20.81 -10.74 -4.07
CA ASP A 128 21.00 -10.98 -5.51
C ASP A 128 20.59 -9.77 -6.37
N VAL A 129 19.58 -9.02 -5.93
CA VAL A 129 19.06 -7.88 -6.68
C VAL A 129 18.78 -6.70 -5.75
N VAL A 130 19.24 -5.51 -6.13
CA VAL A 130 18.85 -4.24 -5.51
C VAL A 130 18.26 -3.33 -6.58
N PHE A 131 17.02 -2.86 -6.37
CA PHE A 131 16.32 -2.00 -7.33
C PHE A 131 15.65 -0.80 -6.66
N GLY A 132 15.56 0.30 -7.41
CA GLY A 132 15.02 1.57 -6.94
C GLY A 132 13.49 1.66 -6.97
N THR A 133 12.97 2.82 -6.59
CA THR A 133 11.52 3.10 -6.74
C THR A 133 11.13 3.52 -8.16
N HIS A 134 12.11 3.85 -8.99
CA HIS A 134 11.92 4.34 -10.36
C HIS A 134 11.96 3.23 -11.42
N ASN A 135 12.44 2.03 -11.07
CA ASN A 135 12.61 0.91 -12.00
C ASN A 135 12.09 -0.42 -11.47
N THR A 136 10.93 -0.40 -10.79
CA THR A 136 10.27 -1.63 -10.30
C THR A 136 10.01 -2.67 -11.40
N HIS A 137 9.77 -2.20 -12.63
CA HIS A 137 9.59 -3.02 -13.82
C HIS A 137 10.82 -3.86 -14.20
N ALA A 138 12.02 -3.46 -13.78
CA ALA A 138 13.26 -4.16 -14.10
C ALA A 138 13.46 -5.45 -13.29
N LEU A 139 12.71 -5.66 -12.20
CA LEU A 139 12.93 -6.76 -11.26
C LEU A 139 13.02 -8.15 -11.95
N PRO A 140 12.09 -8.57 -12.83
CA PRO A 140 12.19 -9.89 -13.46
C PRO A 140 13.48 -10.07 -14.27
N ALA A 141 13.87 -9.04 -15.03
CA ALA A 141 15.10 -9.08 -15.84
C ALA A 141 16.36 -9.11 -14.97
N LEU A 142 16.37 -8.37 -13.85
CA LEU A 142 17.48 -8.37 -12.89
C LEU A 142 17.62 -9.71 -12.17
N LEU A 143 16.51 -10.34 -11.78
CA LEU A 143 16.50 -11.67 -11.18
C LEU A 143 17.06 -12.72 -12.13
N GLU A 144 16.63 -12.71 -13.39
CA GLU A 144 17.11 -13.66 -14.39
C GLU A 144 18.59 -13.46 -14.70
N ARG A 145 19.02 -12.20 -14.85
CA ARG A 145 20.43 -11.86 -15.06
C ARG A 145 21.30 -12.33 -13.90
N SER A 146 20.88 -12.05 -12.65
CA SER A 146 21.59 -12.49 -11.46
C SER A 146 21.71 -14.02 -11.41
N ARG A 147 20.63 -14.73 -11.76
CA ARG A 147 20.59 -16.20 -11.78
C ARG A 147 21.56 -16.79 -12.80
N VAL A 148 21.64 -16.20 -14.00
CA VAL A 148 22.49 -16.69 -15.10
C VAL A 148 23.96 -16.34 -14.86
N GLN A 149 24.25 -15.13 -14.39
CA GLN A 149 25.62 -14.63 -14.20
C GLN A 149 26.22 -15.03 -12.84
N ALA A 150 25.40 -15.49 -11.89
CA ALA A 150 25.79 -15.73 -10.50
C ALA A 150 26.43 -14.50 -9.83
N GLU A 151 25.95 -13.31 -10.21
CA GLU A 151 26.42 -12.02 -9.72
C GLU A 151 25.24 -11.16 -9.25
N ALA A 152 25.46 -10.39 -8.18
CA ALA A 152 24.46 -9.45 -7.69
C ALA A 152 24.21 -8.31 -8.69
N GLN A 153 22.96 -7.95 -8.91
CA GLN A 153 22.56 -6.89 -9.83
C GLN A 153 22.06 -5.68 -9.05
N VAL A 154 22.67 -4.52 -9.27
CA VAL A 154 22.22 -3.24 -8.70
C VAL A 154 21.82 -2.34 -9.85
N GLU A 155 20.55 -1.96 -9.88
CA GLU A 155 20.05 -0.98 -10.84
C GLU A 155 19.11 -0.02 -10.12
N VAL A 156 19.53 1.25 -10.01
CA VAL A 156 18.76 2.28 -9.33
C VAL A 156 18.75 3.52 -10.23
N LEU A 157 17.65 3.75 -10.92
CA LEU A 157 17.47 4.94 -11.77
C LEU A 157 17.24 6.19 -10.90
N GLU A 158 17.72 7.34 -11.37
CA GLU A 158 17.56 8.62 -10.66
C GLU A 158 16.22 9.29 -10.93
N GLU A 159 15.63 9.03 -12.09
CA GLU A 159 14.36 9.62 -12.51
C GLU A 159 13.37 8.55 -12.99
N LEU A 160 12.08 8.89 -12.90
CA LEU A 160 11.00 8.03 -13.36
C LEU A 160 10.81 8.18 -14.88
N GLU A 161 11.21 7.18 -15.65
CA GLU A 161 10.98 7.14 -17.10
C GLU A 161 9.54 6.76 -17.46
N VAL A 162 9.02 5.70 -16.82
CA VAL A 162 7.70 5.14 -17.11
C VAL A 162 6.83 5.19 -15.86
N PHE A 163 5.59 5.67 -16.00
CA PHE A 163 4.62 5.61 -14.92
C PHE A 163 4.28 4.14 -14.61
N PRO A 164 4.42 3.68 -13.36
CA PRO A 164 4.25 2.26 -13.05
C PRO A 164 2.79 1.77 -13.10
N SER A 165 1.83 2.58 -13.57
CA SER A 165 0.41 2.22 -13.66
C SER A 165 0.07 1.23 -14.77
N THR A 166 0.94 1.04 -15.76
CA THR A 166 0.75 0.03 -16.82
C THR A 166 1.29 -1.35 -16.43
N LEU A 167 1.87 -1.49 -15.23
CA LEU A 167 2.43 -2.75 -14.78
C LEU A 167 1.31 -3.70 -14.32
N PRO A 168 1.46 -5.03 -14.53
CA PRO A 168 0.54 -6.03 -13.98
C PRO A 168 0.50 -5.93 -12.45
N GLN A 169 -0.66 -6.21 -11.86
CA GLN A 169 -0.90 -6.10 -10.41
C GLN A 169 -1.60 -7.33 -9.86
N ALA A 170 -0.99 -7.98 -8.87
CA ALA A 170 -1.60 -9.05 -8.08
C ALA A 170 -2.14 -8.48 -6.77
N ARG A 171 -3.41 -8.05 -6.80
CA ARG A 171 -4.10 -7.35 -5.70
C ARG A 171 -4.35 -8.25 -4.50
N GLU A 172 -4.13 -7.73 -3.29
CA GLU A 172 -4.45 -8.46 -2.06
C GLU A 172 -5.96 -8.56 -1.80
N SER A 173 -6.75 -7.59 -2.28
CA SER A 173 -8.21 -7.57 -2.14
C SER A 173 -8.91 -7.73 -3.49
N ALA A 174 -10.03 -8.46 -3.49
CA ALA A 174 -10.94 -8.52 -4.62
C ALA A 174 -11.79 -7.26 -4.80
N ALA A 175 -12.08 -6.57 -3.70
CA ALA A 175 -13.09 -5.52 -3.62
C ALA A 175 -12.53 -4.10 -3.48
N SER A 176 -11.26 -3.96 -3.10
CA SER A 176 -10.59 -2.67 -2.92
C SER A 176 -9.31 -2.57 -3.75
N ALA A 177 -9.02 -1.38 -4.29
CA ALA A 177 -7.80 -1.13 -5.07
C ALA A 177 -7.16 0.24 -4.77
N TRP A 178 -5.85 0.31 -5.01
CA TRP A 178 -5.08 1.54 -4.96
C TRP A 178 -4.95 2.13 -6.36
N VAL A 179 -5.12 3.45 -6.50
CA VAL A 179 -4.95 4.15 -7.78
C VAL A 179 -4.01 5.33 -7.56
N SER A 180 -2.76 5.20 -7.99
CA SER A 180 -1.80 6.31 -7.90
C SER A 180 -2.15 7.37 -8.94
N ILE A 181 -2.47 8.60 -8.50
CA ILE A 181 -2.82 9.72 -9.38
C ILE A 181 -1.62 10.62 -9.66
N SER A 182 -0.62 10.60 -8.77
CA SER A 182 0.65 11.32 -8.90
C SER A 182 1.78 10.55 -8.23
N VAL A 183 3.01 10.89 -8.62
CA VAL A 183 4.25 10.40 -8.01
C VAL A 183 5.19 11.57 -7.77
N GLY A 184 5.95 11.53 -6.68
CA GLY A 184 6.91 12.57 -6.33
C GLY A 184 6.27 13.71 -5.53
N CYS A 185 7.08 14.66 -5.08
CA CYS A 185 6.59 15.76 -4.25
C CYS A 185 7.47 17.01 -4.41
N ASN A 186 6.84 18.17 -4.64
CA ASN A 186 7.53 19.45 -4.79
C ASN A 186 7.69 20.24 -3.47
N ASN A 187 7.21 19.70 -2.35
CA ASN A 187 7.36 20.36 -1.05
C ASN A 187 8.80 20.30 -0.54
N THR A 188 9.22 21.33 0.20
CA THR A 188 10.59 21.49 0.72
C THR A 188 10.68 21.27 2.24
N CYS A 189 9.84 20.39 2.77
CA CYS A 189 9.78 20.08 4.20
C CYS A 189 11.15 19.62 4.71
N THR A 190 11.65 20.22 5.80
CA THR A 190 13.05 20.03 6.24
C THR A 190 13.34 18.63 6.76
N PHE A 191 12.33 17.88 7.17
CA PHE A 191 12.44 16.51 7.69
C PHE A 191 12.19 15.42 6.63
N CYS A 192 11.68 15.78 5.45
CA CYS A 192 11.14 14.81 4.50
C CYS A 192 12.18 14.46 3.41
N ILE A 193 12.55 13.18 3.33
CA ILE A 193 13.49 12.66 2.32
C ILE A 193 12.82 12.32 0.99
N VAL A 194 11.48 12.31 0.94
CA VAL A 194 10.69 11.82 -0.21
C VAL A 194 11.05 12.49 -1.54
N PRO A 195 11.24 13.83 -1.64
CA PRO A 195 11.61 14.46 -2.90
C PRO A 195 12.91 13.90 -3.51
N ALA A 196 13.86 13.49 -2.67
CA ALA A 196 15.12 12.90 -3.14
C ALA A 196 14.98 11.43 -3.57
N LEU A 197 13.95 10.71 -3.07
CA LEU A 197 13.78 9.28 -3.34
C LEU A 197 12.70 8.95 -4.37
N ARG A 198 11.75 9.86 -4.59
CA ARG A 198 10.62 9.68 -5.52
C ARG A 198 10.56 10.78 -6.59
N GLY A 199 11.52 11.71 -6.58
CA GLY A 199 11.64 12.78 -7.56
C GLY A 199 10.62 13.91 -7.39
N LYS A 200 10.63 14.82 -8.37
CA LYS A 200 9.66 15.90 -8.51
C LYS A 200 8.28 15.34 -8.80
N GLU A 201 7.27 16.10 -8.41
CA GLU A 201 5.88 15.71 -8.64
C GLU A 201 5.56 15.63 -10.14
N LYS A 202 4.92 14.53 -10.52
CA LYS A 202 4.40 14.27 -11.85
C LYS A 202 3.00 13.70 -11.71
N ASP A 203 2.03 14.41 -12.28
CA ASP A 203 0.63 14.01 -12.28
C ASP A 203 0.33 13.10 -13.48
N ARG A 204 -0.60 12.16 -13.29
CA ARG A 204 -1.18 11.40 -14.39
C ARG A 204 -2.28 12.19 -15.06
N ARG A 205 -2.55 11.91 -16.34
CA ARG A 205 -3.70 12.50 -17.02
C ARG A 205 -4.99 11.97 -16.38
N PRO A 206 -6.01 12.82 -16.19
CA PRO A 206 -7.27 12.39 -15.57
C PRO A 206 -7.95 11.25 -16.32
N GLY A 207 -7.91 11.27 -17.67
CA GLY A 207 -8.47 10.20 -18.50
C GLY A 207 -7.83 8.85 -18.22
N ASP A 208 -6.51 8.81 -18.00
CA ASP A 208 -5.80 7.56 -17.67
C ASP A 208 -6.17 7.05 -16.28
N VAL A 209 -6.45 7.96 -15.34
CA VAL A 209 -6.93 7.60 -13.99
C VAL A 209 -8.34 7.04 -14.06
N LEU A 210 -9.24 7.70 -14.80
CA LEU A 210 -10.63 7.25 -14.97
C LEU A 210 -10.70 5.91 -15.69
N ALA A 211 -9.94 5.71 -16.76
CA ALA A 211 -9.89 4.45 -17.49
C ALA A 211 -9.39 3.29 -16.58
N GLU A 212 -8.41 3.53 -15.72
CA GLU A 212 -7.98 2.53 -14.74
C GLU A 212 -9.08 2.23 -13.71
N VAL A 213 -9.76 3.25 -13.17
CA VAL A 213 -10.88 3.04 -12.23
C VAL A 213 -12.02 2.27 -12.90
N GLU A 214 -12.38 2.59 -14.14
CA GLU A 214 -13.41 1.87 -14.91
C GLU A 214 -13.04 0.40 -15.12
N ALA A 215 -11.79 0.12 -15.49
CA ALA A 215 -11.28 -1.25 -15.62
C ALA A 215 -11.33 -2.00 -14.28
N LEU A 216 -10.94 -1.35 -13.17
CA LEU A 216 -11.02 -1.92 -11.82
C LEU A 216 -12.46 -2.26 -11.44
N VAL A 217 -13.41 -1.37 -11.71
CA VAL A 217 -14.83 -1.60 -11.43
C VAL A 217 -15.39 -2.74 -12.31
N ALA A 218 -14.95 -2.85 -13.57
CA ALA A 218 -15.31 -3.97 -14.43
C ALA A 218 -14.80 -5.32 -13.90
N ASP A 219 -13.62 -5.34 -13.26
CA ASP A 219 -13.08 -6.52 -12.56
C ASP A 219 -13.86 -6.86 -11.26
N GLY A 220 -14.70 -5.94 -10.80
CA GLY A 220 -15.55 -6.06 -9.61
C GLY A 220 -15.05 -5.30 -8.38
N VAL A 221 -14.05 -4.44 -8.51
CA VAL A 221 -13.65 -3.52 -7.43
C VAL A 221 -14.79 -2.56 -7.12
N VAL A 222 -15.09 -2.37 -5.83
CA VAL A 222 -16.14 -1.46 -5.35
C VAL A 222 -15.57 -0.28 -4.54
N GLU A 223 -14.32 -0.38 -4.09
CA GLU A 223 -13.62 0.68 -3.36
C GLU A 223 -12.28 1.02 -4.02
N VAL A 224 -12.04 2.31 -4.27
CA VAL A 224 -10.72 2.81 -4.73
C VAL A 224 -10.16 3.83 -3.76
N THR A 225 -8.84 3.76 -3.52
CA THR A 225 -8.12 4.81 -2.80
C THR A 225 -7.12 5.50 -3.71
N LEU A 226 -7.34 6.80 -3.93
CA LEU A 226 -6.43 7.66 -4.70
C LEU A 226 -5.16 7.91 -3.88
N LEU A 227 -4.01 7.61 -4.47
CA LEU A 227 -2.69 7.71 -3.85
C LEU A 227 -1.81 8.76 -4.55
N GLY A 228 -1.05 9.47 -3.74
CA GLY A 228 0.02 10.37 -4.15
C GLY A 228 0.82 10.77 -2.91
N GLN A 229 2.03 11.30 -3.08
CA GLN A 229 2.77 11.87 -1.94
C GLN A 229 2.11 13.15 -1.43
N ASN A 230 1.37 13.84 -2.31
CA ASN A 230 0.58 15.01 -2.02
C ASN A 230 -0.62 15.05 -2.97
N VAL A 231 -1.73 14.42 -2.59
CA VAL A 231 -2.83 14.17 -3.56
C VAL A 231 -3.54 15.44 -4.04
N ASN A 232 -3.59 16.48 -3.21
CA ASN A 232 -4.30 17.71 -3.52
C ASN A 232 -3.42 18.79 -4.18
N SER A 233 -2.16 18.49 -4.55
CA SER A 233 -1.44 19.25 -5.59
C SER A 233 -1.78 18.79 -7.00
N TYR A 234 -2.56 17.71 -7.16
CA TYR A 234 -2.91 17.21 -8.48
C TYR A 234 -3.49 18.29 -9.39
N GLY A 235 -2.90 18.45 -10.58
CA GLY A 235 -3.24 19.46 -11.57
C GLY A 235 -2.53 20.80 -11.41
N THR A 236 -1.70 20.99 -10.37
CA THR A 236 -0.88 22.21 -10.22
C THR A 236 0.35 22.23 -11.13
N GLY A 237 0.84 21.05 -11.52
CA GLY A 237 1.93 20.88 -12.48
C GLY A 237 1.40 20.75 -13.91
N VAL A 238 1.76 21.70 -14.78
CA VAL A 238 1.60 21.74 -16.25
C VAL A 238 0.75 20.61 -16.87
N GLY A 239 -0.53 20.89 -17.17
CA GLY A 239 -1.35 20.10 -18.11
C GLY A 239 -2.56 19.33 -17.55
N GLY A 240 -3.15 19.75 -16.42
CA GLY A 240 -4.42 19.21 -15.92
C GLY A 240 -5.65 19.93 -16.51
N PHE A 241 -6.65 19.16 -16.95
CA PHE A 241 -8.00 19.57 -17.41
C PHE A 241 -8.12 20.95 -18.07
N GLY A 242 -7.76 21.03 -19.36
CA GLY A 242 -7.93 22.26 -20.14
C GLY A 242 -6.73 23.18 -20.02
N ASP A 243 -6.34 23.76 -21.15
CA ASP A 243 -5.17 24.61 -21.26
C ASP A 243 -5.13 25.64 -20.13
N ALA A 244 -3.99 25.71 -19.42
CA ALA A 244 -3.72 26.57 -18.27
C ALA A 244 -3.85 28.09 -18.55
N LEU A 245 -4.34 28.47 -19.73
CA LEU A 245 -4.64 29.82 -20.15
C LEU A 245 -6.14 30.16 -20.06
N ASP A 246 -7.05 29.18 -19.99
CA ASP A 246 -8.51 29.40 -19.99
C ASP A 246 -9.14 29.35 -18.58
N ASP A 247 -8.53 28.61 -17.64
CA ASP A 247 -9.05 28.44 -16.27
C ASP A 247 -8.73 29.61 -15.33
N ALA A 248 -7.58 30.26 -15.51
CA ALA A 248 -7.25 31.51 -14.81
C ALA A 248 -8.23 32.65 -15.18
N ALA A 249 -8.77 32.64 -16.41
CA ALA A 249 -9.77 33.61 -16.87
C ALA A 249 -11.19 33.34 -16.29
N ARG A 250 -11.46 32.15 -15.76
CA ARG A 250 -12.76 31.73 -15.19
C ARG A 250 -12.83 31.81 -13.68
N GLY A 251 -11.78 32.27 -13.00
CA GLY A 251 -11.75 32.38 -11.54
C GLY A 251 -11.82 31.03 -10.80
N ARG A 252 -11.58 29.91 -11.50
CA ARG A 252 -11.48 28.60 -10.88
C ARG A 252 -10.11 28.49 -10.23
N GLY A 253 -10.09 28.41 -8.90
CA GLY A 253 -8.88 28.02 -8.17
C GLY A 253 -8.41 26.64 -8.61
N ASN A 254 -7.33 26.14 -8.01
CA ASN A 254 -6.80 24.81 -8.27
C ASN A 254 -7.81 23.68 -7.90
N SER A 255 -8.82 23.45 -8.75
CA SER A 255 -9.96 22.54 -8.55
C SER A 255 -9.73 21.16 -9.13
N ALA A 256 -8.64 20.94 -9.87
CA ALA A 256 -8.39 19.71 -10.62
C ALA A 256 -8.49 18.43 -9.76
N PHE A 257 -8.01 18.47 -8.51
CA PHE A 257 -8.20 17.34 -7.58
C PHE A 257 -9.67 17.13 -7.18
N ALA A 258 -10.41 18.21 -6.90
CA ALA A 258 -11.83 18.14 -6.56
C ALA A 258 -12.66 17.63 -7.76
N ASP A 259 -12.31 18.05 -8.98
CA ASP A 259 -12.95 17.59 -10.21
C ASP A 259 -12.64 16.13 -10.51
N LEU A 260 -11.39 15.69 -10.31
CA LEU A 260 -11.02 14.28 -10.39
C LEU A 260 -11.80 13.45 -9.34
N LEU A 261 -11.91 13.93 -8.11
CA LEU A 261 -12.61 13.26 -7.03
C LEU A 261 -14.11 13.07 -7.37
N ARG A 262 -14.75 14.10 -7.92
CA ARG A 262 -16.14 14.01 -8.42
C ARG A 262 -16.26 13.07 -9.61
N ALA A 263 -15.32 13.12 -10.56
CA ALA A 263 -15.34 12.29 -11.76
C ALA A 263 -15.20 10.80 -11.40
N VAL A 264 -14.22 10.45 -10.56
CA VAL A 264 -14.03 9.09 -10.03
C VAL A 264 -15.28 8.65 -9.26
N GLY A 265 -15.85 9.52 -8.43
CA GLY A 265 -17.06 9.22 -7.66
C GLY A 265 -18.33 9.01 -8.50
N ARG A 266 -18.33 9.37 -9.78
CA ARG A 266 -19.44 9.16 -10.73
C ARG A 266 -19.27 7.92 -11.61
N VAL A 267 -18.13 7.22 -11.53
CA VAL A 267 -17.92 5.98 -12.29
C VAL A 267 -18.98 4.95 -11.91
N GLU A 268 -19.70 4.40 -12.88
CA GLU A 268 -20.80 3.48 -12.62
C GLU A 268 -20.31 2.19 -11.95
N GLY A 269 -20.82 1.91 -10.75
CA GLY A 269 -20.49 0.71 -9.97
C GLY A 269 -19.41 0.92 -8.91
N ILE A 270 -18.83 2.11 -8.80
CA ILE A 270 -18.01 2.46 -7.64
C ILE A 270 -18.91 2.73 -6.43
N GLU A 271 -18.58 2.15 -5.29
CA GLU A 271 -19.31 2.35 -4.03
C GLU A 271 -18.56 3.31 -3.11
N ARG A 272 -17.23 3.26 -3.12
CA ARG A 272 -16.37 4.00 -2.19
C ARG A 272 -15.13 4.57 -2.87
N VAL A 273 -14.91 5.86 -2.68
CA VAL A 273 -13.73 6.59 -3.12
C VAL A 273 -13.08 7.20 -1.89
N ARG A 274 -11.79 6.93 -1.73
CA ARG A 274 -10.95 7.48 -0.66
C ARG A 274 -9.75 8.18 -1.27
N PHE A 275 -9.08 8.98 -0.45
CA PHE A 275 -7.76 9.50 -0.75
C PHE A 275 -6.97 9.65 0.55
N THR A 276 -5.65 9.73 0.45
CA THR A 276 -4.78 9.95 1.60
C THR A 276 -3.64 10.89 1.24
N SER A 277 -2.94 11.39 2.25
CA SER A 277 -1.84 12.35 2.12
C SER A 277 -2.17 13.71 1.46
N PRO A 278 -3.33 14.35 1.70
CA PRO A 278 -3.51 15.77 1.38
C PRO A 278 -2.60 16.66 2.22
N HIS A 279 -2.05 17.72 1.62
CA HIS A 279 -1.31 18.75 2.33
C HIS A 279 -2.24 19.88 2.78
N PRO A 280 -2.24 20.29 4.08
CA PRO A 280 -3.18 21.29 4.59
C PRO A 280 -3.12 22.65 3.88
N ALA A 281 -1.96 23.03 3.36
CA ALA A 281 -1.82 24.31 2.66
C ALA A 281 -2.65 24.41 1.38
N MET A 282 -2.91 23.27 0.71
CA MET A 282 -3.63 23.19 -0.56
C MET A 282 -5.01 22.54 -0.40
N PHE A 283 -5.50 22.41 0.84
CA PHE A 283 -6.82 21.88 1.10
C PHE A 283 -7.85 23.01 1.01
N THR A 284 -8.50 23.11 -0.14
CA THR A 284 -9.43 24.20 -0.50
C THR A 284 -10.88 23.81 -0.22
N ASP A 285 -11.77 24.81 -0.20
CA ASP A 285 -13.20 24.59 0.02
C ASP A 285 -13.86 23.79 -1.12
N ASP A 286 -13.29 23.82 -2.33
CA ASP A 286 -13.75 22.99 -3.45
C ASP A 286 -13.58 21.49 -3.18
N VAL A 287 -12.51 21.10 -2.48
CA VAL A 287 -12.29 19.70 -2.07
C VAL A 287 -13.30 19.30 -0.99
N ILE A 288 -13.56 20.18 -0.02
CA ILE A 288 -14.59 19.95 1.03
C ILE A 288 -15.95 19.77 0.38
N THR A 289 -16.29 20.64 -0.57
CA THR A 289 -17.54 20.59 -1.33
C THR A 289 -17.64 19.31 -2.15
N ALA A 290 -16.57 18.91 -2.84
CA ALA A 290 -16.53 17.66 -3.58
C ALA A 290 -16.77 16.43 -2.70
N MET A 291 -16.17 16.40 -1.50
CA MET A 291 -16.39 15.33 -0.52
C MET A 291 -17.84 15.31 -0.01
N ALA A 292 -18.42 16.48 0.28
CA ALA A 292 -19.78 16.57 0.83
C ALA A 292 -20.86 16.22 -0.21
N GLU A 293 -20.69 16.63 -1.46
CA GLU A 293 -21.69 16.49 -2.53
C GLU A 293 -21.60 15.17 -3.30
N THR A 294 -20.52 14.40 -3.13
CA THR A 294 -20.30 13.15 -3.86
C THR A 294 -20.47 11.95 -2.92
N PRO A 295 -21.61 11.23 -2.92
CA PRO A 295 -21.93 10.23 -1.89
C PRO A 295 -20.95 9.05 -1.79
N THR A 296 -20.30 8.71 -2.90
CA THR A 296 -19.27 7.65 -3.01
C THR A 296 -17.95 8.11 -2.41
N VAL A 297 -17.71 9.41 -2.23
CA VAL A 297 -16.54 9.92 -1.52
C VAL A 297 -16.76 9.75 -0.02
N MET A 298 -15.87 8.99 0.61
CA MET A 298 -16.08 8.57 1.98
C MET A 298 -15.78 9.70 2.99
N PRO A 299 -16.53 9.78 4.11
CA PRO A 299 -16.37 10.82 5.14
C PRO A 299 -15.16 10.54 6.02
N GLN A 300 -13.98 10.55 5.42
CA GLN A 300 -12.69 10.30 6.06
C GLN A 300 -11.68 11.32 5.53
N LEU A 301 -10.93 11.94 6.43
CA LEU A 301 -9.85 12.86 6.07
C LEU A 301 -8.59 12.51 6.86
N HIS A 302 -7.55 12.03 6.18
CA HIS A 302 -6.23 11.87 6.80
C HIS A 302 -5.37 13.09 6.47
N MET A 303 -5.23 14.05 7.38
CA MET A 303 -4.55 15.32 7.11
C MET A 303 -3.35 15.52 8.06
N PRO A 304 -2.11 15.37 7.58
CA PRO A 304 -0.91 15.45 8.42
C PRO A 304 -0.65 16.82 9.05
N LEU A 305 -0.78 16.92 10.38
CA LEU A 305 -0.50 18.12 11.17
C LEU A 305 1.00 18.36 11.32
N GLN A 306 1.78 17.30 11.55
CA GLN A 306 3.20 17.27 11.91
C GLN A 306 3.53 17.87 13.28
N SER A 307 3.09 19.10 13.58
CA SER A 307 3.23 19.74 14.91
C SER A 307 2.11 20.76 15.10
N GLY A 308 1.69 21.01 16.35
CA GLY A 308 0.75 22.10 16.66
C GLY A 308 1.44 23.44 16.95
N SER A 309 2.76 23.47 17.14
CA SER A 309 3.49 24.72 17.31
C SER A 309 3.77 25.39 15.96
N ASP A 310 3.33 26.63 15.83
CA ASP A 310 3.63 27.49 14.68
C ASP A 310 5.14 27.73 14.49
N ARG A 311 5.92 27.75 15.57
CA ARG A 311 7.38 27.92 15.52
C ARG A 311 8.04 26.66 14.94
N VAL A 312 7.65 25.49 15.42
CA VAL A 312 8.12 24.20 14.91
C VAL A 312 7.67 23.99 13.47
N LEU A 313 6.41 24.30 13.12
CA LEU A 313 5.90 24.24 11.75
C LEU A 313 6.68 25.16 10.79
N ARG A 314 7.13 26.35 11.22
CA ARG A 314 8.04 27.21 10.44
C ARG A 314 9.39 26.52 10.21
N ALA A 315 9.99 25.96 11.25
CA ALA A 315 11.27 25.26 11.16
C ALA A 315 11.20 23.98 10.28
N MET A 316 10.04 23.31 10.30
CA MET A 316 9.69 22.22 9.40
C MET A 316 9.48 22.65 7.93
N ARG A 317 9.45 23.96 7.65
CA ARG A 317 9.04 24.57 6.36
C ARG A 317 7.63 24.18 5.92
N ARG A 318 6.70 24.07 6.86
CA ARG A 318 5.26 23.94 6.54
C ARG A 318 4.71 25.32 6.16
N SER A 319 3.86 25.37 5.13
CA SER A 319 3.24 26.60 4.63
C SER A 319 1.89 26.93 5.30
N TYR A 320 1.51 26.21 6.35
CA TYR A 320 0.32 26.46 7.18
C TYR A 320 0.69 26.54 8.66
N ARG A 321 -0.23 27.09 9.45
CA ARG A 321 -0.13 27.26 10.90
C ARG A 321 -1.34 26.62 11.58
N SER A 322 -1.28 26.51 12.90
CA SER A 322 -2.32 25.90 13.73
C SER A 322 -3.71 26.50 13.46
N GLU A 323 -3.84 27.82 13.36
CA GLU A 323 -5.10 28.51 13.05
C GLU A 323 -5.71 28.06 11.71
N LYS A 324 -4.93 28.08 10.61
CA LYS A 324 -5.39 27.61 9.30
C LYS A 324 -5.78 26.13 9.35
N PHE A 325 -5.01 25.31 10.05
CA PHE A 325 -5.27 23.88 10.18
C PHE A 325 -6.61 23.62 10.90
N LEU A 326 -6.82 24.25 12.07
CA LEU A 326 -8.06 24.12 12.83
C LEU A 326 -9.25 24.66 12.04
N GLY A 327 -9.11 25.80 11.36
CA GLY A 327 -10.17 26.35 10.52
C GLY A 327 -10.56 25.43 9.35
N ILE A 328 -9.63 24.64 8.79
CA ILE A 328 -9.98 23.59 7.82
C ILE A 328 -10.85 22.52 8.47
N LEU A 329 -10.50 22.06 9.68
CA LEU A 329 -11.28 21.06 10.40
C LEU A 329 -12.68 21.55 10.71
N ASP A 330 -12.83 22.82 11.11
CA ASP A 330 -14.13 23.43 11.38
C ASP A 330 -15.01 23.44 10.14
N ARG A 331 -14.47 23.81 8.97
CA ARG A 331 -15.20 23.77 7.69
C ARG A 331 -15.56 22.35 7.26
N VAL A 332 -14.65 21.38 7.45
CA VAL A 332 -14.93 19.96 7.17
C VAL A 332 -16.05 19.44 8.05
N ARG A 333 -16.03 19.73 9.35
CA ARG A 333 -17.09 19.31 10.29
C ARG A 333 -18.43 20.00 10.03
N ALA A 334 -18.41 21.25 9.58
CA ALA A 334 -19.63 21.96 9.20
C ALA A 334 -20.29 21.31 7.96
N ALA A 335 -19.50 20.91 6.96
CA ALA A 335 -20.00 20.30 5.74
C ALA A 335 -20.27 18.79 5.87
N ILE A 336 -19.47 18.09 6.67
CA ILE A 336 -19.47 16.64 6.86
C ILE A 336 -19.34 16.34 8.36
N PRO A 337 -20.43 16.48 9.15
CA PRO A 337 -20.38 16.36 10.62
C PRO A 337 -19.82 15.02 11.14
N ASP A 338 -19.99 13.96 10.35
CA ASP A 338 -19.54 12.61 10.68
C ASP A 338 -18.14 12.26 10.14
N ALA A 339 -17.39 13.24 9.61
CA ALA A 339 -16.07 12.99 9.06
C ALA A 339 -15.08 12.50 10.12
N ALA A 340 -14.54 11.30 9.95
CA ALA A 340 -13.42 10.83 10.75
C ALA A 340 -12.12 11.48 10.27
N ILE A 341 -11.55 12.34 11.11
CA ILE A 341 -10.30 13.03 10.82
C ILE A 341 -9.16 12.27 11.50
N SER A 342 -8.11 11.97 10.74
CA SER A 342 -6.87 11.40 11.26
C SER A 342 -5.67 12.23 10.84
N THR A 343 -4.52 12.01 11.48
CA THR A 343 -3.33 12.86 11.27
C THR A 343 -2.02 12.10 11.46
N ASP A 344 -0.92 12.73 11.08
CA ASP A 344 0.44 12.36 11.46
C ASP A 344 1.04 13.47 12.33
N ILE A 345 1.78 13.10 13.39
CA ILE A 345 2.45 14.02 14.30
C ILE A 345 3.89 13.56 14.55
N ILE A 346 4.84 14.49 14.53
CA ILE A 346 6.25 14.26 14.83
C ILE A 346 6.58 14.97 16.15
N VAL A 347 7.09 14.22 17.12
CA VAL A 347 7.51 14.72 18.43
C VAL A 347 9.04 14.80 18.49
N GLY A 348 9.57 15.85 19.10
CA GLY A 348 11.01 16.00 19.31
C GLY A 348 11.77 16.53 18.10
N PHE A 349 11.12 17.35 17.27
CA PHE A 349 11.79 18.04 16.18
C PHE A 349 12.92 18.95 16.69
N PRO A 350 14.03 19.15 15.95
CA PRO A 350 15.16 19.95 16.42
C PRO A 350 14.74 21.34 16.91
N GLY A 351 15.14 21.66 18.14
CA GLY A 351 14.84 22.90 18.84
C GLY A 351 13.47 22.96 19.52
N GLU A 352 12.60 21.94 19.47
CA GLU A 352 11.26 21.93 20.12
C GLU A 352 11.33 22.14 21.64
N THR A 353 10.69 23.19 22.16
CA THR A 353 10.62 23.45 23.62
C THR A 353 9.39 22.83 24.26
N GLU A 354 9.26 22.91 25.59
CA GLU A 354 8.08 22.40 26.29
C GLU A 354 6.82 23.19 25.92
N GLU A 355 6.95 24.50 25.71
CA GLU A 355 5.86 25.37 25.28
C GLU A 355 5.36 24.98 23.88
N ASP A 356 6.26 24.62 22.95
CA ASP A 356 5.86 24.14 21.62
C ASP A 356 5.14 22.78 21.68
N PHE A 357 5.59 21.92 22.58
CA PHE A 357 4.94 20.63 22.79
C PHE A 357 3.57 20.81 23.44
N ALA A 358 3.43 21.71 24.40
CA ALA A 358 2.14 22.09 24.98
C ALA A 358 1.16 22.63 23.93
N GLU A 359 1.64 23.46 22.99
CA GLU A 359 0.83 23.90 21.84
C GLU A 359 0.42 22.74 20.93
N THR A 360 1.30 21.74 20.75
CA THR A 360 0.96 20.51 20.04
C THR A 360 -0.18 19.75 20.73
N LEU A 361 -0.11 19.57 22.04
CA LEU A 361 -1.19 18.95 22.82
C LEU A 361 -2.50 19.74 22.72
N ARG A 362 -2.44 21.09 22.79
CA ARG A 362 -3.61 21.96 22.65
C ARG A 362 -4.29 21.80 21.30
N VAL A 363 -3.52 21.80 20.22
CA VAL A 363 -4.06 21.63 18.85
C VAL A 363 -4.64 20.23 18.67
N VAL A 364 -3.99 19.19 19.20
CA VAL A 364 -4.51 17.81 19.16
C VAL A 364 -5.83 17.69 19.91
N GLU A 365 -5.93 18.28 21.10
CA GLU A 365 -7.16 18.28 21.89
C GLU A 365 -8.29 19.00 21.18
N ALA A 366 -8.03 20.17 20.58
CA ALA A 366 -9.02 20.90 19.79
C ALA A 366 -9.40 20.16 18.49
N SER A 367 -8.44 19.45 17.90
CA SER A 367 -8.65 18.73 16.63
C SER A 367 -9.46 17.46 16.78
N ARG A 368 -9.57 16.86 17.98
CA ARG A 368 -10.38 15.65 18.25
C ARG A 368 -10.21 14.58 17.17
N PHE A 369 -8.97 14.18 16.90
CA PHE A 369 -8.69 13.21 15.83
C PHE A 369 -9.24 11.83 16.20
N ALA A 370 -9.97 11.20 15.27
CA ALA A 370 -10.44 9.83 15.39
C ALA A 370 -9.27 8.83 15.53
N SER A 371 -8.12 9.16 14.95
CA SER A 371 -6.85 8.46 15.15
C SER A 371 -5.67 9.37 14.77
N ALA A 372 -4.50 9.13 15.35
CA ALA A 372 -3.28 9.80 14.93
C ALA A 372 -2.12 8.81 14.85
N PHE A 373 -1.29 8.96 13.82
CA PHE A 373 0.00 8.28 13.76
C PHE A 373 1.07 9.21 14.34
N THR A 374 1.59 8.84 15.49
CA THR A 374 2.61 9.61 16.20
C THR A 374 3.98 9.00 15.95
N PHE A 375 4.95 9.85 15.68
CA PHE A 375 6.32 9.47 15.39
C PHE A 375 7.29 10.26 16.27
N GLN A 376 8.34 9.60 16.74
CA GLN A 376 9.50 10.31 17.27
C GLN A 376 10.33 10.82 16.08
N TYR A 377 10.83 12.04 16.17
CA TYR A 377 11.71 12.57 15.13
C TYR A 377 12.95 11.69 15.00
N SER A 378 13.25 11.28 13.77
CA SER A 378 14.41 10.45 13.44
C SER A 378 15.23 11.17 12.37
N GLN A 379 16.50 11.39 12.67
CA GLN A 379 17.42 12.06 11.75
C GLN A 379 17.60 11.24 10.47
N ARG A 380 17.43 11.88 9.32
CA ARG A 380 17.60 11.25 8.01
C ARG A 380 18.75 11.91 7.25
N PRO A 381 19.85 11.17 6.97
CA PRO A 381 20.92 11.67 6.12
C PRO A 381 20.35 12.23 4.81
N GLY A 382 20.79 13.43 4.43
CA GLY A 382 20.31 14.15 3.25
C GLY A 382 19.13 15.10 3.49
N THR A 383 18.54 15.13 4.69
CA THR A 383 17.48 16.10 5.03
C THR A 383 18.04 17.31 5.79
N PRO A 384 17.53 18.53 5.56
CA PRO A 384 17.99 19.72 6.29
C PRO A 384 17.87 19.61 7.82
N ALA A 385 16.81 18.96 8.32
CA ALA A 385 16.58 18.80 9.76
C ALA A 385 17.59 17.87 10.43
N ALA A 386 18.23 16.96 9.68
CA ALA A 386 19.23 16.05 10.24
C ALA A 386 20.51 16.78 10.68
N THR A 387 20.79 17.95 10.10
CA THR A 387 21.96 18.78 10.43
C THR A 387 21.59 20.04 11.21
N MET A 388 20.33 20.21 11.61
CA MET A 388 19.92 21.33 12.45
C MET A 388 20.55 21.22 13.86
N PRO A 389 20.95 22.34 14.48
CA PRO A 389 21.36 22.35 15.88
C PRO A 389 20.17 21.99 16.80
N ASP A 390 20.45 21.85 18.09
CA ASP A 390 19.45 21.67 19.14
C ASP A 390 18.61 20.39 18.99
N GLN A 391 19.24 19.29 18.59
CA GLN A 391 18.63 17.96 18.67
C GLN A 391 18.27 17.63 20.13
N LEU A 392 17.08 17.06 20.36
CA LEU A 392 16.61 16.78 21.72
C LEU A 392 17.18 15.47 22.27
N PRO A 393 17.45 15.40 23.60
CA PRO A 393 17.76 14.14 24.26
C PRO A 393 16.62 13.13 24.12
N LYS A 394 16.96 11.87 23.86
CA LYS A 394 15.98 10.78 23.67
C LYS A 394 14.96 10.66 24.81
N ALA A 395 15.38 10.88 26.06
CA ALA A 395 14.49 10.81 27.21
C ALA A 395 13.38 11.87 27.17
N VAL A 396 13.66 13.09 26.69
CA VAL A 396 12.66 14.15 26.53
C VAL A 396 11.70 13.80 25.40
N VAL A 397 12.22 13.32 24.27
CA VAL A 397 11.38 12.89 23.13
C VAL A 397 10.44 11.75 23.55
N GLN A 398 10.95 10.79 24.33
CA GLN A 398 10.15 9.66 24.83
C GLN A 398 9.04 10.10 25.78
N GLU A 399 9.35 10.97 26.75
CA GLU A 399 8.35 11.49 27.70
C GLU A 399 7.22 12.26 26.99
N ARG A 400 7.57 13.13 26.04
CA ARG A 400 6.60 13.85 25.22
C ARG A 400 5.77 12.90 24.35
N TYR A 401 6.42 11.91 23.74
CA TYR A 401 5.73 10.90 22.94
C TYR A 401 4.68 10.15 23.76
N GLU A 402 5.01 9.74 24.99
CA GLU A 402 4.08 9.07 25.90
C GLU A 402 2.90 9.96 26.31
N ARG A 403 3.13 11.24 26.59
CA ARG A 403 2.05 12.21 26.88
C ARG A 403 1.11 12.40 25.69
N LEU A 404 1.67 12.52 24.47
CA LEU A 404 0.86 12.66 23.27
C LEU A 404 0.05 11.40 22.98
N ILE A 405 0.64 10.21 23.14
CA ILE A 405 -0.07 8.93 23.02
C ILE A 405 -1.22 8.86 24.03
N ALA A 406 -0.96 9.13 25.31
CA ALA A 406 -1.98 9.09 26.35
C ALA A 406 -3.14 10.06 26.05
N LEU A 407 -2.83 11.25 25.55
CA LEU A 407 -3.84 12.19 25.07
C LEU A 407 -4.65 11.58 23.94
N GLN A 408 -4.01 11.16 22.85
CA GLN A 408 -4.68 10.62 21.67
C GLN A 408 -5.49 9.35 21.97
N GLU A 409 -5.05 8.47 22.86
CA GLU A 409 -5.81 7.28 23.28
C GLU A 409 -7.13 7.67 23.94
N ARG A 410 -7.11 8.66 24.83
CA ARG A 410 -8.33 9.21 25.42
C ARG A 410 -9.25 9.78 24.33
N ILE A 411 -8.71 10.59 23.42
CA ILE A 411 -9.49 11.16 22.30
C ILE A 411 -10.12 10.06 21.45
N SER A 412 -9.33 9.05 21.06
CA SER A 412 -9.79 7.96 20.20
C SER A 412 -10.88 7.14 20.90
N GLY A 413 -10.75 6.91 22.21
CA GLY A 413 -11.76 6.26 23.03
C GLY A 413 -13.08 7.04 23.09
N GLU A 414 -13.03 8.35 23.30
CA GLU A 414 -14.21 9.23 23.29
C GLU A 414 -14.89 9.24 21.91
N GLU A 415 -14.10 9.37 20.84
CA GLU A 415 -14.57 9.35 19.45
C GLU A 415 -15.19 8.00 19.06
N ALA A 416 -14.64 6.89 19.54
CA ALA A 416 -15.18 5.55 19.30
C ALA A 416 -16.45 5.32 20.11
N ALA A 417 -16.51 5.81 21.36
CA ALA A 417 -17.71 5.72 22.20
C ALA A 417 -18.90 6.45 21.59
N PHE A 418 -18.67 7.58 20.90
CA PHE A 418 -19.71 8.30 20.15
C PHE A 418 -20.34 7.46 19.03
N GLN A 419 -19.69 6.39 18.58
CA GLN A 419 -20.24 5.49 17.56
C GLN A 419 -21.20 4.45 18.13
N VAL A 420 -21.17 4.19 19.44
CA VAL A 420 -22.05 3.19 20.07
C VAL A 420 -23.53 3.58 19.88
N GLY A 421 -24.34 2.63 19.45
CA GLY A 421 -25.76 2.82 19.11
C GLY A 421 -26.01 3.35 17.69
N ARG A 422 -24.98 3.81 16.98
CA ARG A 422 -25.12 4.25 15.58
C ARG A 422 -25.17 3.05 14.64
N THR A 423 -25.95 3.18 13.57
CA THR A 423 -25.96 2.22 12.47
C THR A 423 -24.88 2.58 11.46
N VAL A 424 -24.01 1.63 11.12
CA VAL A 424 -22.89 1.81 10.20
C VAL A 424 -22.91 0.76 9.08
N GLU A 425 -22.46 1.16 7.90
CA GLU A 425 -22.27 0.25 6.76
C GLU A 425 -20.79 -0.18 6.68
N VAL A 426 -20.55 -1.48 6.72
CA VAL A 426 -19.23 -2.10 6.80
C VAL A 426 -18.94 -2.85 5.50
N LEU A 427 -17.87 -2.48 4.80
CA LEU A 427 -17.32 -3.26 3.69
C LEU A 427 -16.50 -4.40 4.28
N VAL A 428 -16.95 -5.63 4.06
CA VAL A 428 -16.32 -6.82 4.62
C VAL A 428 -14.95 -7.01 3.98
N ALA A 429 -13.92 -7.09 4.82
CA ALA A 429 -12.55 -7.28 4.36
C ALA A 429 -12.25 -8.76 4.16
N GLU A 430 -11.30 -9.03 3.28
CA GLU A 430 -10.67 -10.35 3.17
C GLU A 430 -9.75 -10.52 4.39
N ALA A 431 -10.29 -11.04 5.50
CA ALA A 431 -9.54 -11.18 6.75
C ALA A 431 -9.14 -12.63 7.02
N LYS A 432 -7.85 -12.82 7.35
CA LYS A 432 -7.28 -13.91 8.14
C LYS A 432 -6.95 -13.38 9.54
N GLY A 433 -7.95 -12.96 10.31
CA GLY A 433 -7.75 -12.57 11.70
C GLY A 433 -7.29 -13.78 12.52
N LYS A 434 -6.32 -13.58 13.42
CA LYS A 434 -5.73 -14.66 14.26
C LYS A 434 -6.75 -15.39 15.17
N LYS A 435 -7.99 -14.89 15.27
CA LYS A 435 -9.06 -15.41 16.15
C LYS A 435 -10.37 -15.74 15.40
N ASP A 436 -10.38 -15.66 14.08
CA ASP A 436 -11.62 -15.73 13.29
C ASP A 436 -12.26 -17.12 13.36
N GLY A 437 -11.44 -18.18 13.42
CA GLY A 437 -11.92 -19.56 13.57
C GLY A 437 -12.61 -19.85 14.92
N ALA A 438 -12.38 -19.02 15.94
CA ALA A 438 -12.96 -19.21 17.27
C ALA A 438 -14.12 -18.25 17.60
N SER A 439 -14.35 -17.21 16.81
CA SER A 439 -15.24 -16.10 17.21
C SER A 439 -16.47 -15.85 16.33
N GLN A 440 -16.70 -16.61 15.24
CA GLN A 440 -17.88 -16.43 14.36
C GLN A 440 -18.06 -14.96 13.92
N ARG A 441 -16.95 -14.25 13.72
CA ARG A 441 -16.93 -12.82 13.38
C ARG A 441 -16.38 -12.61 11.98
N VAL A 442 -16.91 -11.60 11.31
CA VAL A 442 -16.30 -11.00 10.12
C VAL A 442 -15.78 -9.62 10.47
N SER A 443 -14.73 -9.18 9.78
CA SER A 443 -14.14 -7.86 10.00
C SER A 443 -14.21 -7.03 8.73
N GLY A 444 -14.36 -5.73 8.87
CA GLY A 444 -14.43 -4.84 7.73
C GLY A 444 -14.20 -3.38 8.11
N ARG A 445 -14.35 -2.50 7.13
CA ARG A 445 -14.17 -1.05 7.31
C ARG A 445 -15.48 -0.32 7.12
N ALA A 446 -15.82 0.54 8.08
CA ALA A 446 -16.95 1.45 7.95
C ALA A 446 -16.67 2.54 6.88
N ARG A 447 -17.69 3.33 6.54
CA ARG A 447 -17.54 4.45 5.60
C ARG A 447 -16.41 5.41 6.01
N ASP A 448 -16.30 5.71 7.29
CA ASP A 448 -15.26 6.54 7.90
C ASP A 448 -13.89 5.84 8.09
N ASN A 449 -13.76 4.60 7.62
CA ASN A 449 -12.59 3.73 7.69
C ASN A 449 -12.25 3.15 9.07
N ARG A 450 -13.13 3.29 10.08
CA ARG A 450 -12.97 2.58 11.36
C ARG A 450 -13.07 1.07 11.14
N LEU A 451 -12.23 0.32 11.84
CA LEU A 451 -12.29 -1.14 11.85
C LEU A 451 -13.53 -1.56 12.63
N VAL A 452 -14.35 -2.42 12.05
CA VAL A 452 -15.55 -2.96 12.71
C VAL A 452 -15.48 -4.48 12.70
N HIS A 453 -15.61 -5.08 13.88
CA HIS A 453 -15.79 -6.52 14.04
C HIS A 453 -17.28 -6.81 14.20
N VAL A 454 -17.84 -7.54 13.23
CA VAL A 454 -19.26 -7.88 13.19
C VAL A 454 -19.44 -9.31 13.68
N GLY A 455 -20.21 -9.49 14.74
CA GLY A 455 -20.66 -10.81 15.19
C GLY A 455 -21.74 -11.34 14.26
N LEU A 456 -21.57 -12.57 13.74
CA LEU A 456 -22.60 -13.20 12.92
C LEU A 456 -23.66 -13.87 13.81
N PRO A 457 -24.95 -13.83 13.43
CA PRO A 457 -26.01 -14.58 14.11
C PRO A 457 -25.69 -16.08 14.22
N GLU A 458 -26.02 -16.68 15.36
CA GLU A 458 -25.91 -18.13 15.54
C GLU A 458 -26.82 -18.87 14.54
N GLY A 459 -26.31 -19.97 13.98
CA GLY A 459 -27.06 -20.80 13.02
C GLY A 459 -27.23 -20.18 11.62
N MET A 460 -26.59 -19.05 11.33
CA MET A 460 -26.53 -18.49 9.98
C MET A 460 -25.96 -19.53 9.00
N ALA A 461 -26.70 -19.83 7.93
CA ALA A 461 -26.24 -20.73 6.88
C ALA A 461 -25.01 -20.14 6.16
N ASP A 462 -24.09 -21.00 5.73
CA ASP A 462 -22.87 -20.56 5.05
C ASP A 462 -23.17 -19.76 3.75
N THR A 463 -24.28 -20.07 3.07
CA THR A 463 -24.74 -19.33 1.88
C THR A 463 -25.17 -17.90 2.18
N ASP A 464 -25.60 -17.62 3.41
CA ASP A 464 -26.08 -16.29 3.83
C ASP A 464 -24.98 -15.45 4.48
N ARG A 465 -23.81 -16.04 4.72
CA ARG A 465 -22.65 -15.33 5.25
C ARG A 465 -22.21 -14.24 4.27
N PRO A 466 -21.85 -13.04 4.77
CA PRO A 466 -21.33 -11.99 3.93
C PRO A 466 -19.92 -12.37 3.44
N ARG A 467 -19.68 -12.21 2.13
CA ARG A 467 -18.39 -12.48 1.51
C ARG A 467 -17.48 -11.25 1.67
N PRO A 468 -16.14 -11.41 1.65
CA PRO A 468 -15.25 -10.29 1.41
C PRO A 468 -15.70 -9.47 0.19
N GLY A 469 -15.86 -8.15 0.38
CA GLY A 469 -16.40 -7.24 -0.62
C GLY A 469 -17.90 -6.95 -0.51
N ASP A 470 -18.69 -7.78 0.18
CA ASP A 470 -20.09 -7.47 0.47
C ASP A 470 -20.20 -6.35 1.51
N LEU A 471 -21.37 -5.70 1.56
CA LEU A 471 -21.66 -4.62 2.50
C LEU A 471 -22.65 -5.07 3.55
N VAL A 472 -22.37 -4.75 4.81
CA VAL A 472 -23.18 -5.16 5.96
C VAL A 472 -23.59 -3.93 6.74
N THR A 473 -24.89 -3.79 7.01
CA THR A 473 -25.42 -2.68 7.83
C THR A 473 -25.75 -3.17 9.23
N VAL A 474 -25.06 -2.60 10.24
CA VAL A 474 -25.11 -3.07 11.64
C VAL A 474 -25.12 -1.91 12.60
N GLN A 475 -25.71 -2.10 13.78
CA GLN A 475 -25.59 -1.17 14.89
C GLN A 475 -24.32 -1.48 15.70
N VAL A 476 -23.53 -0.45 16.01
CA VAL A 476 -22.36 -0.59 16.88
C VAL A 476 -22.83 -0.83 18.31
N THR A 477 -22.40 -1.93 18.92
CA THR A 477 -22.78 -2.33 20.28
C THR A 477 -21.70 -2.00 21.30
N GLN A 478 -20.43 -2.03 20.91
CA GLN A 478 -19.31 -1.69 21.77
C GLN A 478 -18.21 -0.98 20.98
N SER A 479 -17.31 -0.32 21.72
CA SER A 479 -16.18 0.40 21.15
C SER A 479 -14.92 0.15 21.96
N ALA A 480 -13.80 0.07 21.26
CA ALA A 480 -12.46 0.20 21.81
C ALA A 480 -11.75 1.38 21.11
N PRO A 481 -10.62 1.90 21.63
CA PRO A 481 -9.94 3.05 21.04
C PRO A 481 -9.58 2.91 19.55
N HIS A 482 -9.44 1.69 19.04
CA HIS A 482 -8.97 1.42 17.67
C HIS A 482 -9.90 0.55 16.82
N HIS A 483 -11.02 0.10 17.38
CA HIS A 483 -11.99 -0.69 16.64
C HIS A 483 -13.37 -0.60 17.28
N LEU A 484 -14.39 -0.87 16.49
CA LEU A 484 -15.77 -0.99 16.91
C LEU A 484 -16.17 -2.46 16.89
N VAL A 485 -17.16 -2.80 17.72
CA VAL A 485 -17.79 -4.11 17.72
C VAL A 485 -19.27 -3.91 17.47
N ALA A 486 -19.81 -4.73 16.58
CA ALA A 486 -21.23 -4.76 16.25
C ALA A 486 -21.71 -6.20 16.36
N ASP A 487 -22.26 -6.54 17.52
CA ASP A 487 -22.83 -7.86 17.77
C ASP A 487 -24.30 -7.85 17.38
N VAL A 488 -24.67 -8.73 16.45
CA VAL A 488 -26.06 -8.87 16.01
C VAL A 488 -26.82 -9.65 17.08
N PRO A 489 -27.89 -9.09 17.67
CA PRO A 489 -28.67 -9.79 18.69
C PRO A 489 -29.25 -11.11 18.18
N ALA A 490 -29.42 -12.07 19.08
CA ALA A 490 -30.03 -13.36 18.75
C ALA A 490 -31.46 -13.14 18.21
N GLY A 491 -31.75 -13.73 17.04
CA GLY A 491 -33.04 -13.61 16.36
C GLY A 491 -33.16 -12.43 15.39
N GLU A 492 -32.17 -11.54 15.32
CA GLU A 492 -32.13 -10.49 14.30
C GLU A 492 -31.43 -10.94 13.01
N VAL A 493 -31.95 -10.48 11.87
CA VAL A 493 -31.38 -10.78 10.55
C VAL A 493 -30.30 -9.76 10.22
N LEU A 494 -29.11 -10.26 9.91
CA LEU A 494 -28.02 -9.43 9.41
C LEU A 494 -28.38 -8.84 8.03
N ARG A 495 -28.34 -7.52 7.92
CA ARG A 495 -28.61 -6.83 6.65
C ARG A 495 -27.37 -6.86 5.76
N VAL A 496 -27.29 -7.87 4.90
CA VAL A 496 -26.22 -8.05 3.90
C VAL A 496 -26.69 -7.55 2.54
N ARG A 497 -25.88 -6.69 1.92
CA ARG A 497 -26.01 -6.28 0.52
C ARG A 497 -24.89 -6.93 -0.28
N ARG A 498 -25.27 -7.82 -1.19
CA ARG A 498 -24.34 -8.45 -2.13
C ARG A 498 -23.79 -7.41 -3.10
N THR A 499 -22.50 -7.49 -3.42
CA THR A 499 -21.83 -6.53 -4.31
C THR A 499 -21.03 -7.24 -5.40
N ARG A 500 -20.62 -6.47 -6.42
CA ARG A 500 -19.66 -6.91 -7.43
C ARG A 500 -18.31 -7.35 -6.80
N GLY A 501 -17.96 -6.76 -5.65
CA GLY A 501 -16.76 -7.12 -4.89
C GLY A 501 -16.86 -8.53 -4.29
N GLY A 502 -18.02 -8.87 -3.72
CA GLY A 502 -18.29 -10.24 -3.27
C GLY A 502 -18.27 -11.26 -4.41
N ASP A 503 -18.83 -10.90 -5.57
CA ASP A 503 -18.80 -11.77 -6.74
C ASP A 503 -17.39 -11.93 -7.31
N ALA A 504 -16.57 -10.87 -7.26
CA ALA A 504 -15.16 -10.92 -7.66
C ALA A 504 -14.34 -11.81 -6.73
N TYR A 505 -14.63 -11.77 -5.42
CA TYR A 505 -14.02 -12.68 -4.45
C TYR A 505 -14.33 -14.13 -4.79
N ASP A 506 -15.61 -14.48 -5.02
CA ASP A 506 -16.00 -15.84 -5.38
C ASP A 506 -15.32 -16.32 -6.67
N ARG A 507 -15.24 -15.47 -7.70
CA ARG A 507 -14.51 -15.78 -8.95
C ARG A 507 -13.03 -16.08 -8.68
N ARG A 508 -12.36 -15.30 -7.82
CA ARG A 508 -10.95 -15.54 -7.46
C ARG A 508 -10.78 -16.84 -6.68
N GLN A 509 -11.68 -17.16 -5.74
CA GLN A 509 -11.64 -18.43 -5.01
C GLN A 509 -11.79 -19.62 -5.96
N LEU A 510 -12.77 -19.57 -6.87
CA LEU A 510 -12.98 -20.62 -7.88
C LEU A 510 -11.76 -20.80 -8.80
N ALA A 511 -11.14 -19.70 -9.25
CA ALA A 511 -9.92 -19.74 -10.05
C ALA A 511 -8.74 -20.36 -9.29
N SER A 512 -8.62 -20.10 -7.98
CA SER A 512 -7.57 -20.67 -7.13
C SER A 512 -7.73 -22.17 -6.86
N CYS A 513 -8.97 -22.68 -6.88
CA CYS A 513 -9.27 -24.11 -6.76
C CYS A 513 -9.18 -24.87 -8.09
N GLY A 514 -9.10 -24.16 -9.22
CA GLY A 514 -8.89 -24.75 -10.53
C GLY A 514 -7.46 -25.26 -10.67
N VAL A 515 -7.28 -26.57 -10.84
CA VAL A 515 -6.03 -27.13 -11.38
C VAL A 515 -5.75 -26.39 -12.70
N PRO A 516 -4.53 -25.89 -12.97
CA PRO A 516 -4.21 -25.25 -14.24
C PRO A 516 -4.30 -26.29 -15.35
N GLY A 517 -5.50 -26.46 -15.89
CA GLY A 517 -5.74 -27.22 -17.09
C GLY A 517 -5.11 -26.44 -18.23
N ARG A 518 -3.92 -26.88 -18.66
CA ARG A 518 -3.42 -26.57 -19.99
C ARG A 518 -4.56 -26.86 -20.98
N SER A 519 -5.23 -25.83 -21.47
CA SER A 519 -5.92 -25.93 -22.75
C SER A 519 -4.84 -26.03 -23.81
N VAL A 520 -4.33 -27.24 -24.00
CA VAL A 520 -3.66 -27.60 -25.24
C VAL A 520 -4.73 -27.44 -26.30
N GLY A 521 -4.66 -26.34 -27.05
CA GLY A 521 -5.38 -26.23 -28.30
C GLY A 521 -4.91 -27.39 -29.18
N LEU A 522 -5.70 -28.45 -29.24
CA LEU A 522 -5.57 -29.45 -30.29
C LEU A 522 -5.76 -28.66 -31.58
N GLY A 523 -4.64 -28.37 -32.25
CA GLY A 523 -4.61 -27.75 -33.56
C GLY A 523 -5.28 -28.68 -34.56
N MET A 524 -6.61 -28.69 -34.55
CA MET A 524 -7.39 -29.26 -35.63
C MET A 524 -7.37 -28.25 -36.78
N PRO A 525 -6.80 -28.60 -37.94
CA PRO A 525 -6.78 -27.71 -39.08
C PRO A 525 -8.21 -27.46 -39.56
N THR A 526 -8.61 -26.19 -39.60
CA THR A 526 -9.86 -25.76 -40.21
C THR A 526 -9.72 -25.81 -41.73
N LEU A 527 -10.47 -26.72 -42.37
CA LEU A 527 -10.60 -26.75 -43.82
C LEU A 527 -11.35 -25.50 -44.29
N ARG A 528 -10.61 -24.61 -44.95
CA ARG A 528 -11.11 -23.39 -45.58
C ARG A 528 -12.00 -23.79 -46.76
N ARG A 529 -13.32 -23.64 -46.63
CA ARG A 529 -14.23 -23.72 -47.80
C ARG A 529 -14.01 -22.48 -48.67
N VAL A 530 -13.57 -22.72 -49.90
CA VAL A 530 -13.54 -21.69 -50.96
C VAL A 530 -14.98 -21.45 -51.42
N PRO A 531 -15.45 -20.20 -51.53
CA PRO A 531 -16.75 -19.91 -52.11
C PRO A 531 -16.68 -20.13 -53.64
N VAL A 532 -17.68 -20.85 -54.18
CA VAL A 532 -18.02 -20.83 -55.61
C VAL A 532 -19.10 -19.78 -55.82
#